data_AF-A0A535KDH6-F1
#
_entry.id   AF-A0A535KDH6-F1
#
_cell.length_a   1.000
_cell.length_b   1.000
_cell.length_c   1.000
_cell.angle_alpha   90.00
_cell.angle_beta   90.00
_cell.angle_gamma   90.00
#
_symmetry.space_group_name_H-M   'P 1'
#
loop_
_entity.id
_entity.type
_entity.pdbx_description
1 polymer ?
#
loop_
_entity_poly.entity_id
_entity_poly.type
_entity_poly.pdbx_seq_one_letter_code
_entity_poly.pdbx_strand_id
1 'polypeptide(L)' 'MRIDEILDYNERFLQKPQLPIIGHAPRKNLAVVTCMDCRLVQMFEQALGLERGDVLELRTAGATI' A
#
# COMPACT_ATOMS: atom_id res chain seq x y z
N MET A 1 5.01 16.70 10.28
CA MET A 1 4.00 16.25 9.31
C MET A 1 2.61 16.50 9.90
N ARG A 2 1.98 17.61 9.52
CA ARG A 2 0.60 17.93 9.88
C ARG A 2 -0.36 17.34 8.85
N ILE A 3 -1.65 17.26 9.18
CA ILE A 3 -2.69 16.77 8.27
C ILE A 3 -2.72 17.55 6.95
N ASP A 4 -2.41 18.84 7.00
CA ASP A 4 -2.41 19.74 5.84
C ASP A 4 -1.44 19.26 4.74
N GLU A 5 -0.24 18.80 5.13
CA GLU A 5 0.74 18.26 4.18
C GLU A 5 0.19 17.03 3.45
N ILE A 6 -0.52 16.15 4.15
CA ILE A 6 -1.14 14.94 3.57
C ILE A 6 -2.20 15.33 2.54
N LEU A 7 -3.03 16.33 2.87
CA LEU A 7 -4.07 16.83 1.97
C LEU A 7 -3.45 17.45 0.70
N ASP A 8 -2.41 18.26 0.84
CA ASP A 8 -1.69 18.86 -0.29
C ASP A 8 -1.08 17.79 -1.21
N TYR A 9 -0.53 16.70 -0.65
CA TYR A 9 -0.02 15.58 -1.45
C TYR A 9 -1.16 14.84 -2.18
N ASN A 10 -2.30 14.63 -1.52
CA ASN A 10 -3.45 13.97 -2.11
C ASN A 10 -4.03 14.79 -3.28
N GLU A 11 -4.18 16.11 -3.13
CA GLU A 11 -4.68 16.97 -4.22
C GLU A 11 -3.78 16.88 -5.46
N ARG A 12 -2.46 16.95 -5.27
CA ARG A 12 -1.48 16.79 -6.37
C ARG A 12 -1.53 15.40 -6.99
N PHE A 13 -1.82 14.36 -6.20
CA PHE A 13 -1.98 13.00 -6.71
C PHE A 13 -3.21 12.87 -7.61
N LEU A 14 -4.33 13.51 -7.28
CA LEU A 14 -5.56 13.48 -8.07
C LEU A 14 -5.45 14.14 -9.46
N GLN A 15 -4.46 15.02 -9.66
CA GLN A 15 -4.19 15.65 -10.95
C GLN A 15 -3.46 14.74 -11.96
N LYS A 16 -2.98 13.57 -11.52
CA LYS A 16 -2.25 12.61 -12.37
C LYS A 16 -3.22 11.69 -13.14
N PRO A 17 -2.79 11.09 -14.26
CA PRO A 17 -3.61 10.13 -15.01
C PRO A 17 -4.17 9.02 -14.10
N GLN A 18 -5.42 8.62 -14.39
CA GLN A 18 -6.15 7.64 -13.61
C GLN A 18 -5.42 6.31 -13.55
N LEU A 19 -5.30 5.76 -12.34
CA LEU A 19 -4.83 4.41 -12.12
C LEU A 19 -5.78 3.41 -12.82
N PRO A 20 -5.25 2.27 -13.31
CA PRO A 20 -6.08 1.21 -13.86
C PRO A 20 -7.17 0.78 -12.87
N ILE A 21 -8.37 0.54 -13.38
CA ILE A 21 -9.44 -0.09 -12.60
C ILE A 21 -9.03 -1.55 -12.34
N ILE A 22 -9.03 -1.95 -11.06
CA ILE A 22 -8.70 -3.32 -10.63
C ILE A 22 -9.86 -3.89 -9.82
N GLY A 23 -9.97 -5.23 -9.83
CA GLY A 23 -10.93 -5.94 -8.98
C GLY A 23 -10.55 -5.89 -7.50
N HIS A 24 -11.50 -6.25 -6.64
CA HIS A 24 -11.29 -6.30 -5.19
C HIS A 24 -10.50 -7.55 -4.73
N ALA A 25 -10.52 -8.62 -5.54
CA ALA A 25 -9.84 -9.88 -5.22
C ALA A 25 -8.34 -9.82 -5.61
N PRO A 26 -7.43 -10.35 -4.79
CA PRO A 26 -5.99 -10.33 -5.07
C PRO A 26 -5.62 -11.25 -6.23
N ARG A 27 -4.86 -10.75 -7.21
CA ARG A 27 -4.45 -11.50 -8.41
C ARG A 27 -3.65 -12.76 -8.09
N LYS A 28 -2.83 -12.73 -7.02
CA LYS A 28 -1.99 -13.86 -6.60
C LYS A 28 -2.69 -14.80 -5.62
N ASN A 29 -3.98 -14.59 -5.30
CA ASN A 29 -4.72 -15.36 -4.30
C ASN A 29 -3.96 -15.50 -2.96
N LEU A 30 -3.28 -14.42 -2.55
CA LEU A 30 -2.37 -14.41 -1.40
C LEU A 30 -2.73 -13.28 -0.44
N ALA A 31 -2.67 -13.58 0.87
CA ALA A 31 -2.72 -12.59 1.94
C ALA A 31 -1.36 -12.56 2.66
N VAL A 32 -0.90 -11.37 3.02
CA VAL A 32 0.36 -11.16 3.76
C VAL A 32 0.10 -10.33 5.00
N VAL A 33 0.57 -10.83 6.16
CA VAL A 33 0.56 -10.10 7.43
C VAL A 33 1.99 -9.67 7.74
N THR A 34 2.21 -8.36 7.93
CA THR A 34 3.53 -7.78 8.18
C THR A 34 3.47 -6.68 9.25
N CYS A 35 4.63 -6.18 9.66
CA CYS A 35 4.71 -5.15 10.70
C CYS A 35 4.33 -3.77 10.15
N MET A 36 3.78 -2.89 11.00
CA MET A 36 3.56 -1.47 10.70
C MET A 36 4.82 -0.60 10.79
N ASP A 37 6.01 -1.20 10.82
CA ASP A 37 7.29 -0.49 10.90
C ASP A 37 7.45 0.47 9.71
N CYS A 38 7.75 1.74 9.98
CA CYS A 38 7.84 2.76 8.95
C CYS A 38 8.94 2.50 7.91
N ARG A 39 9.95 1.68 8.25
CA ARG A 39 11.04 1.29 7.33
C ARG A 39 10.57 0.37 6.21
N LEU A 40 9.38 -0.23 6.33
CA LEU A 40 8.79 -1.08 5.30
C LEU A 40 8.02 -0.28 4.25
N VAL A 41 7.70 0.99 4.51
CA VAL A 41 6.98 1.85 3.57
C VAL A 41 7.82 2.06 2.30
N GLN A 42 7.23 1.79 1.14
CA GLN A 42 7.88 1.86 -0.19
C GLN A 42 9.04 0.88 -0.42
N MET A 43 9.33 -0.01 0.54
CA MET A 43 10.41 -0.99 0.47
C MET A 43 9.86 -2.42 0.36
N PHE A 44 8.87 -2.76 1.18
CA PHE A 44 8.34 -4.12 1.30
C PHE A 44 7.81 -4.68 -0.02
N GLU A 45 7.00 -3.90 -0.74
CA GLU A 45 6.38 -4.31 -1.98
C GLU A 45 7.44 -4.54 -3.08
N GLN A 46 8.46 -3.67 -3.14
CA GLN A 46 9.58 -3.81 -4.08
C GLN A 46 10.45 -5.03 -3.77
N ALA A 47 10.76 -5.24 -2.49
CA ALA A 47 11.58 -6.37 -2.04
C ALA A 47 10.94 -7.74 -2.36
N LEU A 48 9.62 -7.80 -2.44
CA LEU A 48 8.86 -9.02 -2.73
C LEU A 48 8.33 -9.10 -4.18
N GLY A 49 8.60 -8.11 -5.03
CA GLY A 49 8.08 -8.06 -6.39
C GLY A 49 6.54 -8.04 -6.43
N LEU A 50 5.93 -7.27 -5.53
CA LEU A 50 4.49 -7.09 -5.42
C LEU A 50 4.05 -5.79 -6.08
N GLU A 51 2.95 -5.86 -6.81
CA GLU A 51 2.30 -4.71 -7.44
C GLU A 51 0.87 -4.49 -6.90
N ARG A 52 0.31 -3.33 -7.22
CA ARG A 52 -1.07 -2.97 -6.86
C ARG A 52 -2.05 -4.03 -7.35
N GLY A 53 -2.78 -4.63 -6.41
CA GLY A 53 -3.79 -5.67 -6.66
C GLY A 53 -3.27 -7.11 -6.57
N ASP A 54 -2.00 -7.34 -6.25
CA ASP A 54 -1.44 -8.69 -6.15
C ASP A 54 -1.89 -9.45 -4.90
N VAL A 55 -1.87 -8.78 -3.74
CA VAL A 55 -2.07 -9.40 -2.43
C VAL A 55 -3.04 -8.59 -1.59
N LEU A 56 -3.65 -9.25 -0.61
CA LEU A 56 -4.26 -8.57 0.53
C LEU A 56 -3.18 -8.35 1.59
N GLU A 57 -2.84 -7.09 1.87
CA GLU A 57 -1.79 -6.74 2.84
C GLU A 57 -2.40 -6.25 4.15
N LEU A 58 -2.01 -6.89 5.27
CA LEU A 58 -2.37 -6.48 6.62
C LEU A 58 -1.12 -6.03 7.37
N ARG A 59 -1.13 -4.80 7.87
CA ARG A 59 -0.04 -4.24 8.69
C ARG A 59 -0.49 -4.09 10.13
N THR A 60 0.18 -4.80 11.05
CA THR A 60 -0.10 -4.74 12.49
C THR A 60 1.19 -4.49 13.28
N ALA A 61 1.08 -4.09 14.55
CA ALA A 61 2.25 -4.00 15.42
C ALA A 61 2.85 -5.41 15.61
N GLY A 62 4.09 -5.60 15.15
CA GLY A 62 4.79 -6.88 15.28
C GLY A 62 4.24 -8.02 14.41
N ALA A 63 3.44 -7.72 13.37
CA ALA A 63 2.85 -8.73 12.48
C ALA A 63 2.05 -9.83 13.22
N THR A 64 1.45 -9.47 14.36
CA THR A 64 0.70 -10.41 15.21
C THR A 64 -0.77 -10.47 14.81
N ILE A 65 -1.40 -11.64 15.04
CA ILE A 65 -2.81 -11.97 14.80
C ILE A 65 -3.45 -12.35 16.13
#